data_AF-A0A2P8EFQ7-F1
#
_entry.id   AF-A0A2P8EFQ7-F1
#
_cell.length_a   1.000
_cell.length_b   1.000
_cell.length_c   1.000
_cell.angle_alpha   90.00
_cell.angle_beta   90.00
_cell.angle_gamma   90.00
#
_symmetry.space_group_name_H-M   'P 1'
#
loop_
_entity.id
_entity.type
_entity.pdbx_description
1 polymer ?
#
loop_
_entity_poly.entity_id
_entity_poly.type
_entity_poly.pdbx_seq_one_letter_code
_entity_poly.pdbx_strand_id
1 'polypeptide(L)' 'MANKSGSDMTVLRVDPTVWSHALEAADGDARRIEIRGEFDVVVHNEPLPAGQRVNRTTPSG' A
#
# COMPACT_ATOMS: atom_id res chain seq x y z
N MET A 1 21.16 -25.90 -11.30
CA MET A 1 20.10 -25.63 -10.29
C MET A 1 19.59 -24.22 -10.55
N ALA A 2 18.29 -24.05 -10.76
CA ALA A 2 17.68 -22.76 -11.07
C ALA A 2 17.40 -22.00 -9.76
N ASN A 3 18.14 -20.91 -9.50
CA ASN A 3 17.82 -19.99 -8.42
C ASN A 3 16.62 -19.13 -8.84
N LYS A 4 15.40 -19.61 -8.54
CA LYS A 4 14.20 -18.79 -8.50
C LYS A 4 14.34 -17.81 -7.33
N SER A 5 14.66 -16.55 -7.62
CA SER A 5 14.35 -15.45 -6.72
C SER A 5 13.92 -14.25 -7.56
N GLY A 6 12.82 -14.44 -8.30
CA GLY A 6 12.04 -13.31 -8.77
C GLY A 6 11.29 -12.77 -7.57
N SER A 7 11.76 -11.67 -7.00
CA SER A 7 10.98 -10.91 -6.03
C SER A 7 9.71 -10.45 -6.76
N ASP A 8 8.55 -11.02 -6.43
CA ASP A 8 7.27 -10.67 -7.03
C ASP A 8 6.95 -9.21 -6.71
N MET A 9 7.36 -8.30 -7.61
CA MET A 9 7.09 -6.88 -7.51
C MET A 9 5.61 -6.65 -7.83
N THR A 10 4.81 -6.40 -6.79
CA THR A 10 3.43 -5.95 -6.99
C THR A 10 3.42 -4.43 -7.05
N VAL A 11 2.98 -3.88 -8.18
CA VAL A 11 2.64 -2.45 -8.30
C VAL A 11 1.13 -2.31 -8.14
N LEU A 12 0.69 -1.51 -7.15
CA LEU A 12 -0.70 -1.15 -6.98
C LEU A 12 -0.93 0.22 -7.60
N ARG A 13 -2.00 0.36 -8.37
CA ARG A 13 -2.45 1.67 -8.88
C ARG A 13 -3.48 2.21 -7.89
N VAL A 14 -3.09 3.25 -7.18
CA VAL A 14 -3.99 4.09 -6.40
C VAL A 14 -4.31 5.29 -7.27
N ASP A 15 -5.55 5.77 -7.19
CA ASP A 15 -5.94 7.02 -7.83
C ASP A 15 -4.98 8.15 -7.40
N PRO A 16 -4.42 8.93 -8.35
CA PRO A 16 -3.43 9.96 -8.02
C PRO A 16 -3.94 11.02 -7.04
N THR A 17 -5.22 11.39 -7.13
CA THR A 17 -5.82 12.39 -6.24
C THR A 17 -5.98 11.82 -4.83
N VAL A 18 -6.46 10.58 -4.70
CA VAL A 18 -6.54 9.88 -3.40
C VAL A 18 -5.16 9.75 -2.77
N TRP A 19 -4.15 9.38 -3.57
CA TRP A 19 -2.77 9.26 -3.09
C TRP A 19 -2.20 10.61 -2.62
N SER A 20 -2.44 11.69 -3.37
CA SER A 20 -2.00 13.04 -2.98
C SER A 20 -2.60 13.47 -1.64
N HIS A 21 -3.91 13.28 -1.44
CA HIS A 21 -4.57 13.61 -0.18
C HIS A 21 -4.07 12.76 0.99
N ALA A 22 -3.83 11.47 0.77
CA ALA A 22 -3.29 10.58 1.80
C ALA A 22 -1.85 10.95 2.20
N LEU A 23 -1.02 11.34 1.24
CA LEU A 23 0.34 11.83 1.51
C LEU A 23 0.32 13.13 2.31
N GLU A 24 -0.55 14.07 1.97
CA GLU A 24 -0.72 15.32 2.71
C GLU A 24 -1.13 15.04 4.17
N ALA A 25 -2.13 14.18 4.38
CA ALA A 25 -2.58 13.77 5.72
C ALA A 25 -1.53 12.97 6.51
N ALA A 26 -0.56 12.36 5.84
CA ALA A 26 0.54 11.61 6.45
C ALA A 26 1.80 12.47 6.71
N ASP A 27 1.74 13.79 6.50
CA ASP A 27 2.89 14.70 6.55
C ASP A 27 4.02 14.25 5.60
N GLY A 28 3.66 13.63 4.48
CA GLY A 28 4.59 13.05 3.51
C GLY A 28 5.16 11.67 3.86
N ASP A 29 4.88 11.11 5.06
CA ASP A 29 5.37 9.77 5.42
C ASP A 29 4.45 8.66 4.88
N ALA A 30 4.74 8.22 3.65
CA ALA A 30 4.03 7.13 2.98
C ALA A 30 4.01 5.80 3.77
N ARG A 31 4.88 5.60 4.77
CA ARG A 31 4.88 4.39 5.59
C ARG A 31 3.66 4.33 6.52
N ARG A 32 3.00 5.46 6.76
CA ARG A 32 1.74 5.59 7.51
C ARG A 32 0.52 5.25 6.65
N ILE A 33 0.68 5.04 5.35
CA ILE A 33 -0.43 4.80 4.42
C ILE A 33 -0.61 3.29 4.20
N GLU A 34 -1.82 2.82 4.46
CA GLU A 34 -2.31 1.48 4.10
C GLU A 34 -3.13 1.56 2.82
N ILE A 35 -2.79 0.74 1.81
CA ILE A 35 -3.55 0.63 0.57
C ILE A 35 -4.50 -0.56 0.66
N ARG A 36 -5.81 -0.29 0.54
CA ARG A 36 -6.87 -1.32 0.53
C ARG A 36 -7.49 -1.50 -0.85
N GLY A 37 -7.45 -0.46 -1.69
CA GLY A 37 -7.90 -0.49 -3.07
C GLY A 37 -7.43 0.73 -3.86
N GLU A 38 -7.91 0.85 -5.10
CA GLU A 38 -7.57 1.97 -5.99
C GLU A 38 -8.02 3.32 -5.42
N PHE A 39 -9.19 3.36 -4.79
CA PHE A 39 -9.78 4.57 -4.21
C PHE A 39 -9.94 4.50 -2.68
N ASP A 40 -9.36 3.48 -2.03
CA ASP A 40 -9.48 3.24 -0.59
C ASP A 40 -8.10 3.10 0.05
N VAL A 41 -7.76 4.10 0.87
CA VAL A 41 -6.50 4.21 1.61
C VAL A 41 -6.77 4.68 3.04
N VAL A 42 -5.95 4.21 3.98
CA VAL A 42 -6.04 4.59 5.40
C VAL A 42 -4.72 5.20 5.84
N VAL A 43 -4.79 6.34 6.52
CA VAL A 43 -3.62 7.01 7.11
C VAL A 43 -3.59 6.70 8.60
N HIS A 44 -2.48 6.14 9.06
CA HIS A 44 -2.23 5.78 10.45
C HIS A 44 -1.44 6.87 11.17
N ASN A 45 -1.52 6.92 12.50
CA ASN A 45 -0.71 7.85 13.30
C ASN A 45 0.77 7.47 13.30
N GLU A 46 1.08 6.17 13.27
CA GLU A 46 2.43 5.63 13.29
C GLU A 46 2.74 4.85 12.00
N PRO A 47 4.02 4.73 11.59
CA PRO A 47 4.41 3.96 10.42
C PRO A 47 4.05 2.47 10.54
N LEU A 48 3.50 1.90 9.47
CA LEU A 48 3.21 0.48 9.38
C LEU A 48 4.46 -0.34 9.00
N PRO A 49 4.60 -1.57 9.52
CA PRO A 49 5.55 -2.55 9.01
C PRO A 49 5.33 -2.83 7.52
N ALA A 50 6.39 -3.13 6.77
CA ALA A 50 6.32 -3.30 5.32
C ALA A 50 5.26 -4.31 4.84
N GLY A 51 5.03 -5.39 5.60
CA GLY A 51 4.04 -6.42 5.27
C GLY A 51 2.58 -6.07 5.58
N GLN A 52 2.32 -4.92 6.21
CA GLN A 52 0.96 -4.47 6.59
C GLN A 52 0.49 -3.22 5.84
N ARG A 53 1.35 -2.64 4.99
CA ARG A 53 1.01 -1.46 4.16
C ARG A 53 0.06 -1.78 3.00
N VAL A 54 -0.15 -3.06 2.72
CA VAL A 54 -1.04 -3.54 1.68
C VAL A 54 -1.92 -4.63 2.29
N ASN A 55 -3.22 -4.35 2.41
CA ASN A 55 -4.18 -5.35 2.83
C ASN A 55 -5.09 -5.69 1.65
N ARG A 56 -4.70 -6.70 0.86
CA ARG A 56 -5.60 -7.28 -0.12
C ARG A 56 -6.59 -8.14 0.65
N THR A 57 -7.81 -7.65 0.88
CA THR A 57 -8.94 -8.56 0.99
C THR A 57 -9.07 -9.24 -0.36
N THR A 58 -8.37 -10.37 -0.55
CA THR A 58 -8.70 -11.28 -1.64
C THR A 58 -10.15 -11.70 -1.42
N PRO A 59 -11.05 -11.53 -2.41
CA PRO A 59 -12.37 -12.11 -2.30
C PRO A 59 -12.17 -13.62 -2.15
N SER A 60 -12.52 -14.16 -0.99
CA SER A 60 -12.73 -15.59 -0.83
C SER A 60 -13.86 -15.93 -1.80
N GLY A 61 -13.54 -16.65 -2.87
CA GLY A 61 -14.53 -17.18 -3.81
C GLY A 61 -15.51 -18.14 -3.14
#